data_AF-A0AA38Q0Z5-F1
#
_entry.id   AF-A0AA38Q0Z5-F1
#
_cell.length_a   1.000
_cell.length_b   1.000
_cell.length_c   1.000
_cell.angle_alpha   90.00
_cell.angle_beta   90.00
_cell.angle_gamma   90.00
#
_symmetry.space_group_name_H-M   'P 1'
#
loop_
_entity.id
_entity.type
_entity.pdbx_description
1 polymer ?
#
loop_
_entity_poly.entity_id
_entity_poly.type
_entity_poly.pdbx_seq_one_letter_code
_entity_poly.pdbx_strand_id
1 'polypeptide(L)'
;MTGSSDAPLSPAQTRRLQTLVQVQSQTERLLHSQNNLLRDELDRQEAEDHLALLTQKVNDGVEDVTQQFIKMGVGFDNVAGVFSTPSTPSTPTRSRSAKSAASLASPPSTPTRVLATSVNRTPSAPGVQHNLDASTPTRPARGTVLTPSADVEPVYTGSQNPAYVVYQGLGGFHGVFFAWKTVKGVPGASDYYNHENHNHVIRSFSSRELAEQFAQEFVAAGIPDLLAAAPPSPDEHFIVVEGVKPMACKTRKNLIMDALQFRGGVAYRFMGDMNAAWGLFHRYKSQGLVKTIHPSRDKF
;
A
#
# COMPACT_ATOMS: atom_id res chain seq x y z
N MET A 1 -74.05 -33.34 4.69
CA MET A 1 -73.68 -32.43 3.60
C MET A 1 -73.51 -31.03 4.19
N THR A 2 -72.30 -30.70 4.65
CA THR A 2 -71.98 -29.35 5.13
C THR A 2 -71.21 -28.66 4.02
N GLY A 3 -71.86 -27.70 3.36
CA GLY A 3 -71.27 -26.92 2.28
C GLY A 3 -70.26 -25.92 2.84
N SER A 4 -68.97 -26.12 2.52
CA SER A 4 -67.93 -25.13 2.79
C SER A 4 -68.11 -23.99 1.79
N SER A 5 -68.50 -22.82 2.29
CA SER A 5 -68.68 -21.61 1.52
C SER A 5 -67.33 -20.90 1.37
N ASP A 6 -66.58 -21.23 0.33
CA ASP A 6 -65.34 -20.52 -0.04
C ASP A 6 -65.69 -19.18 -0.71
N ALA A 7 -65.97 -18.18 0.12
CA ALA A 7 -66.07 -16.81 -0.36
C ALA A 7 -64.66 -16.29 -0.72
N PRO A 8 -64.44 -15.74 -1.93
CA PRO A 8 -63.13 -15.25 -2.34
C PRO A 8 -62.68 -14.09 -1.44
N LEU A 9 -61.43 -14.15 -0.98
CA LEU A 9 -60.81 -13.10 -0.18
C LEU A 9 -60.82 -11.76 -0.93
N SER A 10 -61.11 -10.68 -0.20
CA SER A 10 -61.05 -9.33 -0.77
C SER A 10 -59.62 -8.99 -1.26
N PRO A 11 -59.46 -8.12 -2.27
CA PRO A 11 -58.15 -7.68 -2.73
C PRO A 11 -57.27 -7.06 -1.62
N ALA A 12 -57.89 -6.38 -0.65
CA ALA A 12 -57.20 -5.80 0.49
C ALA A 12 -56.62 -6.87 1.43
N GLN A 13 -57.38 -7.95 1.70
CA GLN A 13 -56.90 -9.09 2.48
C GLN A 13 -55.74 -9.80 1.77
N THR A 14 -55.83 -9.96 0.45
CA THR A 14 -54.77 -10.60 -0.36
C THR A 14 -53.46 -9.81 -0.27
N ARG A 15 -53.51 -8.48 -0.40
CA ARG A 15 -52.31 -7.62 -0.26
C ARG A 15 -51.71 -7.72 1.14
N ARG A 16 -52.53 -7.69 2.18
CA ARG A 16 -52.06 -7.81 3.57
C ARG A 16 -51.35 -9.15 3.82
N LEU A 17 -51.90 -10.25 3.29
CA LEU A 17 -51.26 -11.57 3.39
C LEU A 17 -49.92 -11.61 2.66
N GLN A 18 -49.83 -11.03 1.45
CA GLN A 18 -48.56 -10.92 0.72
C GLN A 18 -47.50 -10.13 1.50
N THR A 19 -47.88 -9.00 2.11
CA THR A 19 -46.96 -8.23 2.96
C THR A 19 -46.48 -9.03 4.15
N LEU A 20 -47.35 -9.79 4.83
CA LEU A 20 -46.96 -10.63 5.97
C LEU A 20 -45.98 -11.74 5.56
N VAL A 21 -46.22 -12.40 4.42
CA VAL A 21 -45.30 -13.41 3.87
C VAL A 21 -43.95 -12.79 3.52
N GLN A 22 -43.95 -11.59 2.93
CA GLN A 22 -42.71 -10.88 2.61
C GLN A 22 -41.92 -10.54 3.88
N VAL A 23 -42.57 -9.99 4.90
CA VAL A 23 -41.95 -9.66 6.19
C VAL A 23 -41.36 -10.92 6.83
N GLN A 24 -42.11 -12.02 6.86
CA GLN A 24 -41.63 -13.30 7.39
C GLN A 24 -40.38 -13.78 6.65
N SER A 25 -40.38 -13.75 5.32
CA SER A 25 -39.20 -14.15 4.52
C SER A 25 -37.98 -13.26 4.76
N GLN A 26 -38.18 -11.99 5.14
CA GLN A 26 -37.11 -11.06 5.43
C GLN A 26 -36.55 -11.31 6.84
N THR A 27 -37.42 -11.61 7.81
CA THR A 27 -37.02 -12.01 9.17
C THR A 27 -36.20 -13.30 9.15
N GLU A 28 -36.61 -14.30 8.37
CA GLU A 28 -35.86 -15.57 8.23
C GLU A 28 -34.47 -15.35 7.61
N ARG A 29 -34.37 -14.49 6.58
CA ARG A 29 -33.08 -14.11 5.99
C ARG A 29 -32.17 -13.39 6.97
N LEU A 30 -32.72 -12.49 7.78
CA LEU A 30 -31.96 -11.76 8.79
C LEU A 30 -31.46 -12.69 9.89
N LEU A 31 -32.30 -13.61 10.36
CA LEU A 31 -31.90 -14.61 11.34
C LEU A 31 -30.80 -15.53 10.82
N HIS A 32 -30.92 -15.99 9.57
CA HIS A 32 -29.88 -16.78 8.92
C HIS A 32 -28.55 -16.01 8.80
N SER A 33 -28.61 -14.73 8.40
CA SER A 33 -27.43 -13.87 8.34
C SER A 33 -26.78 -13.68 9.72
N GLN A 34 -27.57 -13.53 10.77
CA GLN A 34 -27.06 -13.38 12.14
C GLN A 34 -26.38 -14.66 12.64
N ASN A 35 -26.95 -15.83 12.33
CA ASN A 35 -26.34 -17.11 12.68
C ASN A 35 -25.02 -17.34 11.93
N ASN A 36 -24.93 -16.94 10.65
CA ASN A 36 -23.69 -17.03 9.89
C ASN A 36 -22.61 -16.12 10.48
N LEU A 37 -22.95 -14.87 10.84
CA LEU A 37 -22.03 -13.95 11.51
C LEU A 37 -21.53 -14.50 12.85
N LEU A 38 -22.40 -15.12 13.64
CA LEU A 38 -22.01 -15.74 14.91
C LEU A 38 -21.04 -16.90 14.72
N ARG A 39 -21.24 -17.69 13.65
CA ARG A 39 -20.34 -18.80 13.29
C ARG A 39 -18.98 -18.30 12.82
N ASP A 40 -18.96 -17.30 11.95
CA ASP A 40 -17.72 -16.70 11.44
C ASP A 40 -16.91 -16.07 12.59
N GLU A 41 -17.58 -15.46 13.57
CA GLU A 41 -16.94 -14.90 14.76
C GLU A 41 -16.35 -16.00 15.68
N LEU A 42 -17.05 -17.13 15.82
CA LEU A 42 -16.53 -18.29 16.56
C LEU A 42 -15.29 -18.87 15.87
N ASP A 43 -15.33 -19.06 14.56
CA ASP A 43 -14.19 -19.56 13.77
C ASP A 43 -12.99 -18.58 13.86
N ARG A 44 -13.24 -17.27 13.89
CA ARG A 44 -12.22 -16.23 14.11
C ARG A 44 -11.58 -16.36 15.49
N GLN A 45 -12.38 -16.55 16.54
CA GLN A 45 -11.90 -16.72 17.91
C GLN A 45 -11.04 -17.98 18.05
N GLU A 46 -11.45 -19.10 17.46
CA GLU A 46 -10.65 -20.34 17.44
C GLU A 46 -9.30 -20.16 16.73
N ALA A 47 -9.28 -19.40 15.62
CA ALA A 47 -8.04 -19.09 14.91
C ALA A 47 -7.09 -18.22 15.74
N GLU A 48 -7.62 -17.27 16.52
CA GLU A 48 -6.83 -16.43 17.44
C GLU A 48 -6.24 -17.26 18.59
N ASP A 49 -7.03 -18.14 19.21
CA ASP A 49 -6.57 -19.02 20.27
C ASP A 49 -5.46 -19.97 19.76
N HIS A 50 -5.61 -20.49 18.54
CA HIS A 50 -4.58 -21.32 17.91
C HIS A 50 -3.29 -20.54 17.62
N LEU A 51 -3.39 -19.27 17.20
CA LEU A 51 -2.22 -18.42 16.99
C LEU A 51 -1.51 -18.08 18.31
N ALA A 52 -2.26 -17.83 19.38
CA ALA A 52 -1.72 -17.60 20.71
C ALA A 52 -0.96 -18.84 21.22
N LEU A 53 -1.54 -20.03 21.05
CA LEU A 53 -0.90 -21.29 21.38
C LEU A 53 0.42 -21.52 20.61
N LEU A 54 0.42 -21.25 19.30
CA LEU A 54 1.63 -21.36 18.48
C LEU A 54 2.71 -20.37 18.90
N THR A 55 2.33 -19.13 19.24
CA THR A 55 3.26 -18.10 19.71
C THR A 55 3.90 -18.51 21.03
N GLN A 56 3.11 -19.05 21.96
CA GLN A 56 3.63 -19.60 23.20
C GLN A 56 4.61 -20.74 22.95
N LYS A 57 4.26 -21.68 22.07
CA LYS A 57 5.14 -22.81 21.73
C LYS A 57 6.47 -22.39 21.10
N VAL A 58 6.47 -21.32 20.28
CA VAL A 58 7.70 -20.75 19.73
C VAL A 58 8.55 -20.13 20.84
N ASN A 59 7.95 -19.38 21.76
CA ASN A 59 8.67 -18.79 22.89
C ASN A 59 9.27 -19.86 23.79
N ASP A 60 8.50 -20.91 24.12
CA ASP A 60 8.99 -22.06 24.90
C ASP A 60 10.17 -22.75 24.19
N GLY A 61 10.07 -22.94 22.86
CA GLY A 61 11.16 -23.51 22.06
C GLY A 61 12.42 -22.64 22.00
N VAL A 62 12.26 -21.31 21.97
CA VAL A 62 13.38 -20.36 22.02
C VAL A 62 14.07 -20.41 23.39
N GLU A 63 13.30 -20.48 24.48
CA GLU A 63 13.83 -20.62 25.84
C GLU A 63 14.60 -21.94 26.00
N ASP A 64 14.03 -23.06 25.53
CA ASP A 64 14.70 -24.37 25.54
C ASP A 64 16.04 -24.37 24.80
N VAL A 65 16.08 -23.78 23.60
CA VAL A 65 17.31 -23.63 22.82
C VAL A 65 18.32 -22.74 23.56
N THR A 66 17.87 -21.65 24.15
CA THR A 66 18.71 -20.74 24.93
C THR A 66 19.33 -21.44 26.14
N GLN A 67 18.54 -22.21 26.89
CA GLN A 67 19.02 -23.04 28.01
C GLN A 67 20.02 -24.11 27.54
N GLN A 68 19.81 -24.69 26.36
CA GLN A 68 20.74 -25.65 25.77
C GLN A 68 22.09 -25.01 25.44
N PHE A 69 22.10 -23.78 24.88
CA PHE A 69 23.33 -23.03 24.65
C PHE A 69 24.08 -22.70 25.94
N ILE A 70 23.36 -22.25 26.98
CA ILE A 70 23.92 -21.99 28.31
C ILE A 70 24.58 -23.27 28.87
N LYS A 71 23.90 -24.41 28.78
CA LYS A 71 24.41 -25.70 29.27
C LYS A 71 25.66 -26.18 28.53
N MET A 72 25.79 -25.86 27.24
CA MET A 72 26.96 -26.21 26.43
C MET A 72 28.18 -25.30 26.69
N GLY A 73 28.07 -24.29 27.55
CA GLY A 73 29.17 -23.36 27.84
C GLY A 73 29.55 -22.50 26.64
N VAL A 74 28.67 -22.39 25.64
CA VAL A 74 28.86 -21.49 24.49
C VAL A 74 28.52 -20.09 24.98
N GLY A 75 29.54 -19.30 25.30
CA GLY A 75 29.35 -17.89 25.67
C GLY A 75 28.56 -17.16 24.59
N PHE A 76 27.60 -16.32 25.01
CA PHE A 76 26.71 -15.54 24.14
C PHE A 76 27.48 -14.69 23.10
N ASP A 77 28.74 -14.36 23.40
CA ASP A 77 29.65 -13.61 22.55
C ASP A 77 29.94 -14.29 21.20
N ASN A 78 29.79 -15.62 21.09
CA ASN A 78 29.94 -16.35 19.83
C ASN A 78 28.64 -16.49 19.00
N VAL A 79 27.46 -16.25 19.59
CA VAL A 79 26.17 -16.46 18.90
C VAL A 79 25.72 -15.22 18.12
N ALA A 80 26.08 -14.02 18.57
CA ALA A 80 25.81 -12.78 17.84
C ALA A 80 26.47 -12.73 16.44
N GLY A 81 27.54 -13.50 16.22
CA GLY A 81 28.20 -13.63 14.92
C GLY A 81 27.47 -14.52 13.91
N VAL A 82 26.58 -15.42 14.34
CA VAL A 82 25.98 -16.46 13.47
C VAL A 82 24.73 -15.95 12.73
N PHE A 83 24.03 -14.95 13.28
CA PHE A 83 22.91 -14.27 12.59
C PHE A 83 23.35 -13.05 11.77
N SER A 84 24.65 -12.76 11.71
CA SER A 84 25.19 -11.81 10.73
C SER A 84 25.21 -12.49 9.37
N THR A 85 24.28 -12.11 8.50
CA THR A 85 24.23 -12.54 7.10
C THR A 85 25.62 -12.45 6.47
N PRO A 86 26.18 -13.54 5.91
CA PRO A 86 27.53 -13.52 5.36
C PRO A 86 27.58 -12.60 4.14
N SER A 87 28.44 -11.58 4.23
CA SER A 87 28.85 -10.75 3.10
C SER A 87 29.40 -11.67 2.01
N THR A 88 28.70 -11.76 0.88
CA THR A 88 29.08 -12.57 -0.27
C THR A 88 30.50 -12.21 -0.75
N PRO A 89 31.40 -13.19 -0.98
CA PRO A 89 32.76 -12.95 -1.41
C PRO A 89 32.84 -12.57 -2.89
N SER A 90 33.59 -11.51 -3.18
CA SER A 90 33.89 -11.00 -4.51
C SER A 90 34.70 -12.00 -5.34
N THR A 91 34.18 -12.35 -6.52
CA THR A 91 34.78 -13.26 -7.49
C THR A 91 36.10 -12.70 -8.07
N PRO A 92 37.17 -13.50 -8.25
CA PRO A 92 38.44 -13.03 -8.79
C PRO A 92 38.45 -12.93 -10.32
N THR A 93 38.94 -11.80 -10.83
CA THR A 93 39.12 -11.48 -12.25
C THR A 93 40.31 -12.25 -12.84
N ARG A 94 40.06 -13.21 -13.73
CA ARG A 94 41.08 -13.95 -14.48
C ARG A 94 41.38 -13.23 -15.79
N SER A 95 42.57 -12.65 -15.90
CA SER A 95 43.11 -12.10 -17.15
C SER A 95 43.52 -13.24 -18.09
N ARG A 96 43.10 -13.16 -19.35
CA ARG A 96 43.61 -14.01 -20.43
C ARG A 96 43.79 -13.18 -21.69
N SER A 97 45.05 -13.00 -22.06
CA SER A 97 45.52 -12.38 -23.29
C SER A 97 45.72 -13.43 -24.37
N ALA A 98 45.18 -13.21 -25.58
CA ALA A 98 45.80 -13.50 -26.88
C ALA A 98 44.87 -13.22 -28.09
N LYS A 99 45.28 -12.24 -28.90
CA LYS A 99 45.33 -12.21 -30.39
C LYS A 99 44.22 -12.91 -31.20
N SER A 100 43.38 -12.12 -31.87
CA SER A 100 43.52 -11.73 -33.30
C SER A 100 42.20 -11.68 -34.09
N ALA A 101 42.03 -10.57 -34.81
CA ALA A 101 41.29 -10.34 -36.05
C ALA A 101 39.74 -10.32 -36.07
N ALA A 102 39.25 -9.39 -36.91
CA ALA A 102 37.89 -9.10 -37.36
C ALA A 102 37.05 -8.12 -36.50
N SER A 103 37.14 -6.86 -36.94
CA SER A 103 36.18 -5.76 -36.76
C SER A 103 34.73 -6.20 -36.90
N LEU A 104 33.88 -5.81 -35.92
CA LEU A 104 32.51 -5.32 -36.12
C LEU A 104 31.91 -4.85 -34.76
N ALA A 105 31.51 -3.57 -34.74
CA ALA A 105 30.54 -2.90 -33.86
C ALA A 105 30.66 -3.05 -32.32
N SER A 106 31.22 -2.00 -31.69
CA SER A 106 31.21 -1.75 -30.25
C SER A 106 29.79 -1.43 -29.72
N PRO A 107 29.37 -1.93 -28.55
CA PRO A 107 28.22 -1.40 -27.83
C PRO A 107 28.59 -0.04 -27.18
N PRO A 108 27.63 0.89 -27.03
CA PRO A 108 27.90 2.21 -26.46
C PRO A 108 28.23 2.13 -24.97
N SER A 109 29.30 2.82 -24.59
CA SER A 109 29.78 3.01 -23.23
C SER A 109 28.73 3.71 -22.36
N THR A 110 28.41 3.10 -21.22
CA THR A 110 27.68 3.73 -20.10
C THR A 110 28.45 4.97 -19.61
N PRO A 111 27.79 6.15 -19.45
CA PRO A 111 28.45 7.32 -18.91
C PRO A 111 28.65 7.22 -17.40
N THR A 112 29.90 7.42 -17.00
CA THR A 112 30.35 7.68 -15.63
C THR A 112 29.64 8.92 -15.08
N ARG A 113 29.08 8.79 -13.88
CA ARG A 113 28.44 9.84 -13.09
C ARG A 113 29.43 10.98 -12.78
N VAL A 114 29.32 12.09 -13.51
CA VAL A 114 30.06 13.33 -13.20
C VAL A 114 29.23 14.18 -12.24
N LEU A 115 29.83 14.58 -11.13
CA LEU A 115 29.32 15.58 -10.19
C LEU A 115 29.22 16.93 -10.91
N ALA A 116 28.02 17.51 -10.95
CA ALA A 116 27.76 18.78 -11.61
C ALA A 116 28.27 19.96 -10.77
N THR A 117 29.26 20.67 -11.30
CA THR A 117 29.66 22.02 -10.90
C THR A 117 28.76 23.04 -11.61
N SER A 118 28.23 23.99 -10.85
CA SER A 118 27.37 25.08 -11.33
C SER A 118 28.13 26.04 -12.27
N VAL A 119 27.59 26.30 -13.47
CA VAL A 119 28.02 27.39 -14.35
C VAL A 119 26.80 28.14 -14.89
N ASN A 120 26.94 29.46 -14.94
CA ASN A 120 25.93 30.50 -15.01
C ASN A 120 25.94 31.17 -16.40
N ARG A 121 24.75 31.57 -16.90
CA ARG A 121 24.43 32.56 -18.00
C ARG A 121 24.81 32.17 -19.45
N THR A 122 24.16 32.59 -20.55
CA THR A 122 23.24 33.71 -20.93
C THR A 122 22.55 33.37 -22.29
N PRO A 123 21.57 34.15 -22.82
CA PRO A 123 20.61 33.72 -23.86
C PRO A 123 20.92 34.22 -25.29
N SER A 124 20.40 33.53 -26.32
CA SER A 124 20.21 34.07 -27.68
C SER A 124 19.17 33.31 -28.53
N ALA A 125 18.11 34.05 -28.90
CA ALA A 125 17.30 34.02 -30.14
C ALA A 125 16.42 32.80 -30.55
N PRO A 126 15.32 33.05 -31.31
CA PRO A 126 14.21 32.12 -31.47
C PRO A 126 14.24 31.35 -32.79
N GLY A 127 14.09 30.02 -32.71
CA GLY A 127 13.85 29.15 -33.86
C GLY A 127 12.65 28.24 -33.56
N VAL A 128 11.59 28.40 -34.33
CA VAL A 128 10.36 27.60 -34.28
C VAL A 128 10.69 26.16 -34.71
N GLN A 129 10.64 25.22 -33.76
CA GLN A 129 10.52 23.80 -34.05
C GLN A 129 9.52 23.17 -33.08
N HIS A 130 8.42 22.65 -33.63
CA HIS A 130 7.52 21.75 -32.93
C HIS A 130 8.22 20.41 -32.72
N ASN A 131 8.91 20.26 -31.59
CA ASN A 131 9.37 18.97 -31.10
C ASN A 131 8.40 18.48 -30.01
N LEU A 132 7.84 17.29 -30.23
CA LEU A 132 7.17 16.50 -29.21
C LEU A 132 8.26 15.96 -28.27
N ASP A 133 8.74 16.81 -27.36
CA ASP A 133 9.66 16.40 -26.31
C ASP A 133 8.92 15.49 -25.33
N ALA A 134 9.34 14.22 -25.31
CA ALA A 134 9.02 13.29 -24.25
C ALA A 134 9.71 13.78 -22.98
N SER A 135 8.96 14.54 -22.17
CA SER A 135 9.39 15.04 -20.87
C SER A 135 9.98 13.91 -20.04
N THR A 136 11.28 14.00 -19.79
CA THR A 136 11.97 13.10 -18.86
C THR A 136 11.40 13.37 -17.47
N PRO A 137 10.89 12.37 -16.73
CA PRO A 137 10.25 12.62 -15.44
C PRO A 137 11.31 13.03 -14.40
N THR A 138 11.33 14.32 -14.06
CA THR A 138 12.17 14.89 -13.02
C THR A 138 11.60 14.54 -11.64
N ARG A 139 12.42 13.89 -10.79
CA ARG A 139 12.07 13.59 -9.40
C ARG A 139 12.02 14.90 -8.58
N PRO A 140 10.91 15.23 -7.90
CA PRO A 140 10.81 16.46 -7.12
C PRO A 140 11.62 16.41 -5.82
N ALA A 141 11.90 17.60 -5.26
CA ALA A 141 12.66 17.80 -4.03
C ALA A 141 11.86 17.36 -2.79
N ARG A 142 12.57 16.71 -1.87
CA ARG A 142 12.11 16.06 -0.65
C ARG A 142 11.26 16.99 0.23
N GLY A 143 9.97 16.69 0.38
CA GLY A 143 9.05 17.39 1.28
C GLY A 143 9.38 17.22 2.77
N THR A 144 8.96 18.21 3.57
CA THR A 144 9.14 18.29 5.03
C THR A 144 8.27 17.26 5.75
N VAL A 145 8.91 16.31 6.43
CA VAL A 145 8.26 15.32 7.31
C VAL A 145 8.13 15.94 8.70
N LEU A 146 6.91 15.95 9.27
CA LEU A 146 6.70 16.27 10.68
C LEU A 146 7.15 15.08 11.53
N THR A 147 8.11 15.32 12.42
CA THR A 147 8.67 14.31 13.33
C THR A 147 7.62 13.91 14.40
N PRO A 148 7.42 12.61 14.69
CA PRO A 148 6.54 12.19 15.78
C PRO A 148 7.09 12.64 17.14
N SER A 149 6.24 13.22 17.99
CA SER A 149 6.58 13.59 19.37
C SER A 149 6.57 12.34 20.25
N ALA A 150 7.66 12.07 20.96
CA ALA A 150 7.91 10.83 21.71
C ALA A 150 7.12 10.67 23.02
N ASP A 151 6.01 11.41 23.20
CA ASP A 151 5.20 11.33 24.42
C ASP A 151 4.06 10.33 24.20
N VAL A 152 4.12 9.21 24.90
CA VAL A 152 3.23 8.04 24.72
C VAL A 152 1.80 8.42 25.12
N GLU A 153 0.99 8.83 24.14
CA GLU A 153 -0.44 9.07 24.35
C GLU A 153 -1.22 7.74 24.50
N PRO A 154 -2.22 7.72 25.40
CA PRO A 154 -2.98 6.51 25.73
C PRO A 154 -3.67 5.93 24.49
N VAL A 155 -3.57 4.61 24.33
CA VAL A 155 -4.43 3.86 23.41
C VAL A 155 -5.85 3.98 23.95
N TYR A 156 -6.73 4.71 23.25
CA TYR A 156 -8.11 4.87 23.67
C TYR A 156 -8.85 3.54 23.57
N THR A 157 -9.27 3.02 24.72
CA THR A 157 -10.03 1.78 24.85
C THR A 157 -11.37 1.90 24.12
N GLY A 158 -11.59 1.04 23.10
CA GLY A 158 -12.86 0.94 22.36
C GLY A 158 -12.80 1.18 20.85
N SER A 159 -11.66 1.65 20.31
CA SER A 159 -11.47 1.69 18.85
C SER A 159 -11.01 0.33 18.34
N GLN A 160 -11.73 -0.27 17.39
CA GLN A 160 -11.28 -1.51 16.72
C GLN A 160 -9.99 -1.32 15.91
N ASN A 161 -9.63 -0.07 15.60
CA ASN A 161 -8.38 0.27 14.91
C ASN A 161 -7.59 1.31 15.71
N PRO A 162 -6.40 1.00 16.23
CA PRO A 162 -5.62 1.94 17.03
C PRO A 162 -4.92 3.05 16.23
N ALA A 163 -4.85 2.94 14.90
CA ALA A 163 -4.20 3.94 14.06
C ALA A 163 -4.84 4.09 12.67
N TYR A 164 -4.65 5.26 12.08
CA TYR A 164 -5.12 5.64 10.75
C TYR A 164 -4.00 6.36 10.00
N VAL A 165 -3.89 6.14 8.70
CA VAL A 165 -3.00 6.91 7.83
C VAL A 165 -3.84 7.58 6.76
N VAL A 166 -3.79 8.91 6.72
CA VAL A 166 -4.33 9.71 5.62
C VAL A 166 -3.20 9.86 4.60
N TYR A 167 -3.37 9.25 3.43
CA TYR A 167 -2.39 9.30 2.34
C TYR A 167 -2.61 10.50 1.41
N GLN A 168 -3.88 10.89 1.25
CA GLN A 168 -4.29 12.04 0.48
C GLN A 168 -5.53 12.63 1.16
N GLY A 169 -5.35 13.74 1.86
CA GLY A 169 -6.41 14.45 2.57
C GLY A 169 -6.69 15.84 2.00
N LEU A 170 -7.47 16.61 2.76
CA LEU A 170 -7.78 18.01 2.50
C LEU A 170 -6.48 18.82 2.33
N GLY A 171 -6.44 19.66 1.30
CA GLY A 171 -5.26 20.49 0.99
C GLY A 171 -4.00 19.71 0.62
N GLY A 172 -4.10 18.41 0.28
CA GLY A 172 -2.93 17.57 0.02
C GLY A 172 -2.23 17.07 1.28
N PHE A 173 -2.87 17.23 2.45
CA PHE A 173 -2.32 16.75 3.71
C PHE A 173 -2.19 15.22 3.72
N HIS A 174 -1.13 14.72 4.36
CA HIS A 174 -0.93 13.31 4.66
C HIS A 174 -0.32 13.17 6.05
N GLY A 175 -0.61 12.07 6.75
CA GLY A 175 -0.12 11.86 8.11
C GLY A 175 -0.70 10.63 8.79
N VAL A 176 -0.11 10.29 9.94
CA VAL A 176 -0.56 9.22 10.83
C VAL A 176 -1.36 9.82 11.98
N PHE A 177 -2.47 9.18 12.33
CA PHE A 177 -3.39 9.60 13.37
C PHE A 177 -3.75 8.43 14.28
N PHE A 178 -3.87 8.69 15.58
CA PHE A 178 -4.20 7.66 16.58
C PHE A 178 -5.64 7.77 17.10
N ALA A 179 -6.44 8.64 16.47
CA ALA A 179 -7.86 8.80 16.71
C ALA A 179 -8.60 9.12 15.41
N TRP A 180 -9.83 8.64 15.28
CA TRP A 180 -10.69 8.98 14.14
C TRP A 180 -11.17 10.43 14.22
N LYS A 181 -11.73 10.85 15.35
CA LYS A 181 -12.23 12.22 15.59
C LYS A 181 -11.24 13.03 16.41
N THR A 182 -11.36 14.36 16.38
CA THR A 182 -10.65 15.23 17.33
C THR A 182 -10.99 14.83 18.78
N VAL A 183 -9.99 14.63 19.61
CA VAL A 183 -10.16 14.32 21.04
C VAL A 183 -9.30 15.26 21.86
N LYS A 184 -9.90 15.97 22.83
CA LYS A 184 -9.19 16.92 23.72
C LYS A 184 -8.32 17.96 22.97
N GLY A 185 -8.76 18.37 21.78
CA GLY A 185 -8.03 19.33 20.94
C GLY A 185 -6.93 18.73 20.07
N VAL A 186 -6.63 17.43 20.19
CA VAL A 186 -5.74 16.70 19.27
C VAL A 186 -6.53 16.34 18.01
N PRO A 187 -6.13 16.81 16.82
CA PRO A 187 -6.82 16.50 15.57
C PRO A 187 -6.86 15.00 15.27
N GLY A 188 -8.02 14.52 14.81
CA GLY A 188 -8.21 13.15 14.35
C GLY A 188 -8.14 13.04 12.83
N ALA A 189 -8.10 11.82 12.31
CA ALA A 189 -8.04 11.61 10.86
C ALA A 189 -9.26 12.20 10.11
N SER A 190 -10.43 12.27 10.74
CA SER A 190 -11.65 12.85 10.15
C SER A 190 -11.52 14.32 9.81
N ASP A 191 -10.62 15.04 10.50
CA ASP A 191 -10.43 16.48 10.29
C ASP A 191 -9.73 16.76 8.96
N TYR A 192 -9.04 15.75 8.41
CA TYR A 192 -8.30 15.82 7.15
C TYR A 192 -8.94 14.96 6.04
N TYR A 193 -9.96 14.17 6.38
CA TYR A 193 -10.63 13.26 5.46
C TYR A 193 -12.09 13.67 5.23
N ASN A 194 -12.41 14.03 3.99
CA ASN A 194 -13.78 14.18 3.52
C ASN A 194 -14.20 12.97 2.67
N HIS A 195 -15.19 12.20 3.14
CA HIS A 195 -15.76 11.03 2.46
C HIS A 195 -16.47 11.34 1.14
N GLU A 196 -16.93 12.58 0.94
CA GLU A 196 -17.57 13.02 -0.31
C GLU A 196 -16.55 13.26 -1.42
N ASN A 197 -15.29 13.51 -1.06
CA ASN A 197 -14.23 13.71 -2.04
C ASN A 197 -13.57 12.36 -2.38
N HIS A 198 -13.88 11.84 -3.56
CA HIS A 198 -13.34 10.58 -4.06
C HIS A 198 -11.81 10.54 -4.24
N ASN A 199 -11.13 11.68 -4.17
CA ASN A 199 -9.67 11.74 -4.22
C ASN A 199 -9.01 11.55 -2.84
N HIS A 200 -9.78 11.58 -1.76
CA HIS A 200 -9.23 11.34 -0.45
C HIS A 200 -9.01 9.84 -0.20
N VAL A 201 -7.86 9.52 0.39
CA VAL A 201 -7.46 8.14 0.67
C VAL A 201 -6.98 8.05 2.10
N ILE A 202 -7.63 7.14 2.84
CA ILE A 202 -7.30 6.81 4.21
C ILE A 202 -7.31 5.28 4.38
N ARG A 203 -6.47 4.77 5.27
CA ARG A 203 -6.52 3.38 5.74
C ARG A 203 -6.39 3.33 7.25
N SER A 204 -7.16 2.45 7.89
CA SER A 204 -6.99 2.08 9.29
C SER A 204 -6.04 0.88 9.42
N PHE A 205 -5.34 0.81 10.54
CA PHE A 205 -4.37 -0.24 10.86
C PHE A 205 -4.63 -0.80 12.26
N SER A 206 -4.31 -2.08 12.43
CA SER A 206 -4.45 -2.84 13.68
C SER A 206 -3.39 -2.49 14.73
N SER A 207 -2.30 -1.82 14.35
CA SER A 207 -1.28 -1.32 15.27
C SER A 207 -0.73 0.04 14.84
N ARG A 208 -0.14 0.78 15.78
CA ARG A 208 0.51 2.08 15.52
C ARG A 208 1.76 1.91 14.67
N GLU A 209 2.56 0.90 15.01
CA GLU A 209 3.83 0.57 14.36
C GLU A 209 3.62 0.26 12.87
N LEU A 210 2.55 -0.49 12.54
CA LEU A 210 2.23 -0.83 11.16
C LEU A 210 1.80 0.41 10.35
N ALA A 211 1.00 1.29 10.95
CA ALA A 211 0.59 2.55 10.34
C ALA A 211 1.81 3.45 10.04
N GLU A 212 2.69 3.61 11.03
CA GLU A 212 3.92 4.39 10.90
C GLU A 212 4.86 3.81 9.84
N GLN A 213 5.05 2.49 9.82
CA GLN A 213 5.86 1.81 8.81
C GLN A 213 5.34 2.09 7.41
N PHE A 214 4.03 1.89 7.18
CA PHE A 214 3.44 2.10 5.85
C PHE A 214 3.49 3.57 5.42
N ALA A 215 3.24 4.50 6.35
CA ALA A 215 3.37 5.93 6.10
C ALA A 215 4.82 6.31 5.75
N GLN A 216 5.80 5.77 6.48
CA GLN A 216 7.21 6.03 6.24
C GLN A 216 7.65 5.49 4.88
N GLU A 217 7.24 4.28 4.49
CA GLU A 217 7.52 3.73 3.16
C GLU A 217 6.94 4.62 2.05
N PHE A 218 5.70 5.08 2.23
CA PHE A 218 5.02 5.96 1.28
C PHE A 218 5.75 7.30 1.10
N VAL A 219 6.17 7.91 2.21
CA VAL A 219 6.95 9.17 2.21
C VAL A 219 8.35 8.95 1.62
N ALA A 220 9.05 7.89 2.01
CA ALA A 220 10.40 7.59 1.53
C ALA A 220 10.43 7.34 0.02
N ALA A 221 9.36 6.78 -0.54
CA ALA A 221 9.15 6.63 -1.97
C ALA A 221 8.90 7.95 -2.72
N GLY A 222 8.63 9.06 -2.01
CA GLY A 222 8.34 10.37 -2.60
C GLY A 222 6.96 10.46 -3.24
N ILE A 223 6.02 9.59 -2.87
CA ILE A 223 4.65 9.62 -3.40
C ILE A 223 3.89 10.89 -2.97
N PRO A 224 4.00 11.40 -1.73
CA PRO A 224 3.36 12.67 -1.38
C PRO A 224 3.80 13.84 -2.28
N ASP A 225 5.12 13.95 -2.54
CA ASP A 225 5.67 14.99 -3.41
C ASP A 225 5.16 14.83 -4.85
N LEU A 226 5.05 13.60 -5.35
CA LEU A 226 4.46 13.28 -6.65
C LEU A 226 3.00 13.76 -6.76
N LEU A 227 2.21 13.58 -5.69
CA LEU A 227 0.81 13.99 -5.63
C LEU A 227 0.65 15.51 -5.41
N ALA A 228 1.55 16.14 -4.66
CA ALA A 228 1.52 17.58 -4.41
C ALA A 228 1.99 18.42 -5.61
N ALA A 229 2.73 17.82 -6.56
CA ALA A 229 3.35 18.52 -7.66
C ALA A 229 2.38 19.27 -8.61
N ALA A 230 1.09 18.92 -8.64
CA ALA A 230 0.05 19.68 -9.34
C ALA A 230 -1.33 19.39 -8.75
N PRO A 231 -2.34 20.25 -8.99
CA PRO A 231 -3.74 19.90 -8.76
C PRO A 231 -4.17 18.70 -9.60
N PRO A 232 -5.13 17.88 -9.13
CA PRO A 232 -5.70 16.80 -9.92
C PRO A 232 -6.26 17.30 -11.26
N SER A 233 -5.98 16.58 -12.34
CA SER A 233 -6.44 16.88 -13.70
C SER A 233 -7.06 15.63 -14.33
N PRO A 234 -8.07 15.74 -15.22
CA PRO A 234 -8.63 14.59 -15.94
C PRO A 234 -7.59 13.88 -16.83
N ASP A 235 -6.56 14.59 -17.29
CA ASP A 235 -5.48 14.05 -18.12
C ASP A 235 -4.28 13.56 -17.29
N GLU A 236 -4.36 13.63 -15.96
CA GLU A 236 -3.33 13.12 -15.05
C GLU A 236 -3.50 11.61 -14.87
N HIS A 237 -2.45 10.87 -15.20
CA HIS A 237 -2.34 9.43 -14.98
C HIS A 237 -1.04 9.11 -14.26
N PHE A 238 -0.93 7.89 -13.74
CA PHE A 238 0.28 7.43 -13.06
C PHE A 238 0.74 6.11 -13.65
N ILE A 239 2.05 5.96 -13.83
CA ILE A 239 2.67 4.71 -14.29
C ILE A 239 3.47 4.16 -13.12
N VAL A 240 3.02 3.07 -12.55
CA VAL A 240 3.70 2.39 -11.44
C VAL A 240 4.56 1.29 -12.01
N VAL A 241 5.89 1.45 -11.92
CA VAL A 241 6.84 0.42 -12.35
C VAL A 241 7.31 -0.44 -11.18
N GLU A 242 7.26 0.07 -9.96
CA GLU A 242 7.52 -0.71 -8.75
C GLU A 242 6.38 -0.49 -7.74
N GLY A 243 5.68 -1.55 -7.38
CA GLY A 243 4.48 -1.50 -6.54
C GLY A 243 3.94 -2.89 -6.23
N VAL A 244 2.93 -3.01 -5.38
CA VAL A 244 2.32 -4.31 -5.04
C VAL A 244 1.60 -4.90 -6.26
N LYS A 245 0.97 -4.05 -7.07
CA LYS A 245 0.38 -4.39 -8.36
C LYS A 245 0.77 -3.33 -9.40
N PRO A 246 1.99 -3.41 -9.97
CA PRO A 246 2.45 -2.41 -10.94
C PRO A 246 1.50 -2.32 -12.13
N MET A 247 1.05 -1.10 -12.46
CA MET A 247 0.09 -0.82 -13.53
C MET A 247 0.05 0.67 -13.87
N ALA A 248 -0.61 1.02 -14.98
CA ALA A 248 -1.04 2.38 -15.23
C ALA A 248 -2.35 2.66 -14.45
N CYS A 249 -2.41 3.80 -13.78
CA CYS A 249 -3.52 4.21 -12.91
C CYS A 249 -4.17 5.48 -13.46
N LYS A 250 -5.50 5.45 -13.55
CA LYS A 250 -6.29 6.60 -14.03
C LYS A 250 -6.42 7.71 -12.99
N THR A 251 -6.42 7.36 -11.70
CA THR A 251 -6.63 8.31 -10.60
C THR A 251 -5.59 8.13 -9.51
N ARG A 252 -5.39 9.16 -8.68
CA ARG A 252 -4.57 9.11 -7.46
C ARG A 252 -5.03 8.03 -6.49
N LYS A 253 -6.35 7.81 -6.40
CA LYS A 253 -6.93 6.74 -5.59
C LYS A 253 -6.51 5.37 -6.10
N ASN A 254 -6.57 5.11 -7.41
CA ASN A 254 -6.11 3.83 -7.99
C ASN A 254 -4.60 3.63 -7.78
N LEU A 255 -3.81 4.70 -7.88
CA LEU A 255 -2.38 4.64 -7.55
C LEU A 255 -2.16 4.12 -6.12
N ILE A 256 -2.79 4.75 -5.13
CA ILE A 256 -2.55 4.42 -3.72
C ILE A 256 -3.19 3.08 -3.33
N MET A 257 -4.47 2.86 -3.68
CA MET A 257 -5.24 1.71 -3.21
C MET A 257 -4.99 0.44 -4.02
N ASP A 258 -4.86 0.54 -5.35
CA ASP A 258 -4.79 -0.64 -6.20
C ASP A 258 -3.34 -1.02 -6.51
N ALA A 259 -2.55 -0.04 -6.98
CA ALA A 259 -1.21 -0.31 -7.49
C ALA A 259 -0.15 -0.38 -6.39
N LEU A 260 -0.16 0.56 -5.45
CA LEU A 260 0.77 0.58 -4.32
C LEU A 260 0.24 -0.18 -3.10
N GLN A 261 -1.08 -0.34 -2.98
CA GLN A 261 -1.74 -0.88 -1.79
C GLN A 261 -1.19 -0.28 -0.49
N PHE A 262 -1.14 1.05 -0.44
CA PHE A 262 -0.74 1.86 0.72
C PHE A 262 0.76 1.74 1.12
N ARG A 263 1.56 1.04 0.30
CA ARG A 263 3.02 0.94 0.45
C ARG A 263 3.74 2.06 -0.31
N GLY A 264 5.06 2.10 -0.16
CA GLY A 264 5.94 2.84 -1.08
C GLY A 264 6.02 2.18 -2.46
N GLY A 265 6.81 2.75 -3.36
CA GLY A 265 7.04 2.21 -4.70
C GLY A 265 7.73 3.21 -5.62
N VAL A 266 7.77 2.91 -6.91
CA VAL A 266 8.25 3.81 -7.96
C VAL A 266 7.12 4.08 -8.93
N ALA A 267 6.65 5.32 -8.91
CA ALA A 267 5.58 5.81 -9.76
C ALA A 267 6.01 7.08 -10.49
N TYR A 268 5.53 7.23 -11.72
CA TYR A 268 5.73 8.43 -12.53
C TYR A 268 4.38 9.07 -12.83
N ARG A 269 4.31 10.40 -12.76
CA ARG A 269 3.17 11.15 -13.27
C ARG A 269 3.26 11.21 -14.79
N PHE A 270 2.15 10.97 -15.45
CA PHE A 270 2.00 11.01 -16.89
C PHE A 270 0.84 11.95 -17.23
N MET A 271 1.03 12.85 -18.19
CA MET A 271 -0.01 13.77 -18.67
C MET A 271 -0.38 13.37 -20.10
N GLY A 272 -1.64 13.01 -20.33
CA GLY A 272 -2.14 12.62 -21.65
C GLY A 272 -3.17 11.51 -21.59
N ASP A 273 -3.33 10.78 -22.70
CA ASP A 273 -4.35 9.72 -22.80
C ASP A 273 -3.97 8.44 -22.02
N MET A 274 -4.97 7.79 -21.43
CA MET A 274 -4.79 6.58 -20.64
C MET A 274 -4.22 5.40 -21.46
N ASN A 275 -4.55 5.29 -22.76
CA ASN A 275 -3.98 4.24 -23.61
C ASN A 275 -2.49 4.48 -23.86
N ALA A 276 -2.07 5.75 -23.97
CA ALA A 276 -0.65 6.09 -24.08
C ALA A 276 0.11 5.75 -22.78
N ALA A 277 -0.49 6.01 -21.61
CA ALA A 277 0.08 5.59 -20.33
C ALA A 277 0.24 4.06 -20.24
N TRP A 278 -0.76 3.29 -20.67
CA TRP A 278 -0.68 1.83 -20.76
C TRP A 278 0.37 1.35 -21.76
N GLY A 279 0.46 1.97 -22.94
CA GLY A 279 1.49 1.66 -23.92
C GLY A 279 2.90 1.86 -23.36
N LEU A 280 3.11 2.94 -22.60
CA LEU A 280 4.39 3.21 -21.93
C LEU A 280 4.66 2.21 -20.79
N PHE A 281 3.66 1.87 -19.99
CA PHE A 281 3.79 0.82 -18.97
C PHE A 281 4.17 -0.54 -19.60
N HIS A 282 3.51 -0.95 -20.68
CA HIS A 282 3.83 -2.19 -21.39
C HIS A 282 5.24 -2.18 -21.97
N ARG A 283 5.72 -1.02 -22.44
CA ARG A 283 7.12 -0.85 -22.84
C ARG A 283 8.06 -1.11 -21.67
N TYR A 284 7.86 -0.47 -20.51
CA TYR A 284 8.67 -0.74 -19.31
C TYR A 284 8.61 -2.21 -18.89
N LYS A 285 7.43 -2.83 -18.97
CA LYS A 285 7.26 -4.26 -18.66
C LYS A 285 8.05 -5.15 -19.61
N SER A 286 7.99 -4.88 -20.92
CA SER A 286 8.75 -5.64 -21.94
C SER A 286 10.27 -5.50 -21.79
N GLN A 287 10.73 -4.40 -21.17
CA GLN A 287 12.13 -4.13 -20.86
C GLN A 287 12.59 -4.72 -19.52
N GLY A 288 11.70 -5.41 -18.78
CA GLY A 288 12.03 -5.97 -17.46
C GLY A 288 12.21 -4.92 -16.36
N LEU A 289 11.72 -3.69 -16.57
CA LEU A 289 11.82 -2.59 -15.60
C LEU A 289 10.70 -2.59 -14.56
N VAL A 290 9.68 -3.43 -14.76
CA VAL A 290 8.53 -3.52 -13.86
C VAL A 290 8.77 -4.59 -12.78
N LYS A 291 8.66 -4.20 -11.52
CA LYS A 291 8.92 -5.04 -10.35
C LYS A 291 7.72 -5.05 -9.40
N THR A 292 7.32 -6.24 -8.97
CA THR A 292 6.32 -6.38 -7.91
C THR A 292 7.03 -6.39 -6.55
N ILE A 293 6.67 -5.46 -5.66
CA ILE A 293 7.14 -5.48 -4.28
C ILE A 293 6.15 -6.29 -3.44
N HIS A 294 6.70 -7.24 -2.68
CA HIS A 294 5.98 -8.02 -1.66
C HIS A 294 4.56 -8.46 -2.07
N PRO A 295 4.42 -9.51 -2.91
CA PRO A 295 3.13 -10.14 -3.15
C PRO A 295 2.68 -10.97 -1.93
N SER A 296 2.94 -10.49 -0.70
CA SER A 296 2.68 -11.22 0.54
C SER A 296 1.18 -11.32 0.77
N ARG A 297 0.57 -12.22 -0.01
CA ARG A 297 -0.52 -13.06 0.44
C ARG A 297 -0.13 -13.57 1.81
N ASP A 298 -1.07 -13.39 2.73
CA ASP A 298 -1.13 -13.96 4.07
C ASP A 298 -0.83 -12.91 5.16
N LYS A 299 -1.91 -12.34 5.70
CA LYS A 299 -2.03 -11.68 7.02
C LYS A 299 -1.64 -10.20 7.11
N PHE A 300 -2.51 -9.30 6.65
CA PHE A 300 -2.62 -7.92 7.16
C PHE A 300 -4.09 -7.49 7.18
#